data_AF-A0A530C345-F1
#
_entry.id   AF-A0A530C345-F1
#
_cell.length_a   1.000
_cell.length_b   1.000
_cell.length_c   1.000
_cell.angle_alpha   90.00
_cell.angle_beta   90.00
_cell.angle_gamma   90.00
#
_symmetry.space_group_name_H-M   'P 1'
#
loop_
_entity.id
_entity.type
_entity.pdbx_description
1 polymer ?
#
loop_
_entity_poly.entity_id
_entity_poly.type
_entity_poly.pdbx_seq_one_letter_code
_entity_poly.pdbx_strand_id
1 'polypeptide(L)' 'MSLSDPLGDMLTRIRHAYGRKKSSVSTPASRLRARVLEVLKSEGYIRDYSQT' A
#
# COMPACT_ATOMS: atom_id res chain seq x y z
N MET A 1 -2.28 20.96 -0.59
CA MET A 1 -1.02 20.28 -0.19
C MET A 1 -0.58 19.42 -1.36
N SER A 2 0.59 19.67 -1.95
CA SER A 2 1.17 18.75 -2.92
C SER A 2 1.67 17.51 -2.17
N LEU A 3 1.27 16.33 -2.64
CA LEU A 3 1.76 15.07 -2.10
C LEU A 3 3.17 14.85 -2.65
N SER A 4 4.19 15.27 -1.89
CA SER A 4 5.60 15.21 -2.30
C SER A 4 6.09 13.76 -2.48
N ASP A 5 5.57 12.83 -1.69
CA ASP A 5 5.91 11.40 -1.78
C ASP A 5 4.65 10.51 -1.74
N PRO A 6 4.08 10.20 -2.92
CA PRO A 6 2.95 9.28 -3.03
C PRO A 6 3.27 7.84 -2.63
N LEU A 7 4.53 7.40 -2.65
CA LEU A 7 4.89 6.03 -2.30
C LEU A 7 5.09 5.88 -0.80
N GLY A 8 5.83 6.80 -0.17
CA GLY A 8 5.99 6.87 1.28
C GLY A 8 4.67 7.04 2.01
N ASP A 9 3.73 7.83 1.45
CA ASP A 9 2.36 7.93 1.98
C ASP A 9 1.66 6.55 1.98
N MET A 10 1.77 5.78 0.90
CA MET A 10 1.15 4.44 0.81
C MET A 10 1.72 3.49 1.87
N LEU A 11 3.05 3.41 1.99
CA LEU A 11 3.72 2.54 2.96
C LEU A 11 3.35 2.94 4.41
N THR A 12 3.28 4.25 4.66
CA THR A 12 2.88 4.80 5.95
C THR A 12 1.43 4.41 6.29
N ARG A 13 0.50 4.48 5.31
CA ARG A 13 -0.89 4.01 5.49
C ARG A 13 -0.96 2.53 5.84
N ILE A 14 -0.20 1.68 5.15
CA ILE A 14 -0.14 0.23 5.42
C ILE A 14 0.33 -0.02 6.87
N ARG A 15 1.45 0.60 7.27
CA ARG A 15 1.99 0.49 8.63
C ARG A 15 0.97 0.92 9.69
N HIS A 16 0.29 2.04 9.48
CA HIS A 16 -0.72 2.54 10.41
C HIS A 16 -1.98 1.67 10.44
N ALA A 17 -2.37 1.06 9.32
CA ALA A 17 -3.48 0.11 9.26
C ALA A 17 -3.14 -1.16 10.06
N TYR A 18 -1.93 -1.69 9.89
CA TYR A 18 -1.42 -2.83 10.64
C TYR A 18 -1.41 -2.57 12.16
N GLY A 19 -0.85 -1.44 12.59
CA GLY A 19 -0.83 -1.04 14.01
C GLY A 19 -2.24 -0.87 14.63
N ARG A 20 -3.25 -0.54 13.81
CA ARG A 20 -4.66 -0.46 14.22
C ARG A 20 -5.44 -1.75 14.01
N LYS A 21 -4.77 -2.86 13.66
CA LYS A 21 -5.38 -4.18 13.40
C LYS A 21 -6.47 -4.14 12.32
N LYS A 22 -6.34 -3.27 11.32
CA LYS A 22 -7.23 -3.26 10.15
C LYS A 22 -6.88 -4.42 9.22
N SER A 23 -7.89 -5.06 8.66
CA SER A 23 -7.73 -6.17 7.70
C SER A 23 -7.36 -5.70 6.29
N SER A 24 -7.70 -4.47 5.92
CA SER A 24 -7.41 -3.87 4.61
C SER A 24 -7.19 -2.36 4.70
N VAL A 25 -6.59 -1.79 3.65
CA VAL A 25 -6.36 -0.35 3.50
C VAL A 25 -6.53 0.04 2.03
N SER A 26 -7.08 1.23 1.77
CA SER A 26 -7.19 1.79 0.43
C SER A 26 -6.20 2.92 0.20
N THR A 27 -5.70 3.01 -1.03
CA THR A 27 -4.75 4.03 -1.49
C THR A 27 -5.06 4.35 -2.96
N PRO A 28 -4.80 5.58 -3.46
CA PRO A 28 -5.04 5.86 -4.87
C PRO A 28 -4.22 4.93 -5.79
N ALA A 29 -4.81 4.52 -6.91
CA ALA A 29 -4.14 3.63 -7.83
C ALA A 29 -2.99 4.33 -8.58
N SER A 30 -1.86 3.65 -8.76
CA SER A 30 -0.80 4.07 -9.68
C SER A 30 0.01 2.86 -10.14
N ARG A 31 0.61 2.95 -11.34
CA ARG A 31 1.45 1.87 -11.88
C ARG A 31 2.65 1.56 -10.97
N LEU A 32 3.24 2.59 -10.36
CA LEU A 32 4.36 2.43 -9.43
C LEU A 32 3.92 1.71 -8.15
N ARG A 33 2.79 2.12 -7.56
CA ARG A 33 2.24 1.49 -6.35
C ARG A 33 1.89 0.02 -6.60
N ALA A 34 1.28 -0.29 -7.74
CA ALA A 34 0.97 -1.67 -8.13
C ALA A 34 2.22 -2.55 -8.19
N ARG A 35 3.31 -2.07 -8.81
CA ARG A 35 4.59 -2.83 -8.86
C ARG A 35 5.18 -3.09 -7.47
N VAL A 36 5.09 -2.10 -6.57
CA VAL A 36 5.57 -2.28 -5.19
C VAL A 36 4.68 -3.26 -4.43
N LEU A 37 3.36 -3.19 -4.58
CA LEU A 37 2.43 -4.14 -3.98
C LEU A 37 2.64 -5.57 -4.50
N GLU A 38 3.00 -5.72 -5.78
CA GLU A 38 3.36 -7.01 -6.37
C GLU A 38 4.57 -7.64 -5.67
N VAL A 39 5.64 -6.86 -5.45
CA VAL A 39 6.82 -7.34 -4.72
C VAL A 39 6.46 -7.66 -3.27
N LEU A 40 5.68 -6.81 -2.60
CA LEU A 40 5.24 -7.09 -1.23
C LEU A 40 4.42 -8.38 -1.13
N LYS A 41 3.64 -8.72 -2.17
CA LYS A 41 2.89 -9.97 -2.27
C LYS A 41 3.82 -11.15 -2.53
N SER A 42 4.77 -11.04 -3.47
CA SER A 42 5.70 -12.13 -3.80
C SER A 42 6.60 -12.51 -2.64
N GLU A 43 7.02 -11.52 -1.85
CA GLU A 43 7.82 -11.71 -0.63
C GLU A 43 6.98 -12.15 0.59
N GLY A 44 5.65 -12.22 0.45
CA GLY A 44 4.75 -12.68 1.51
C GLY A 44 4.44 -11.66 2.62
N TYR A 45 4.76 -10.38 2.43
CA TYR A 45 4.42 -9.32 3.40
C TYR A 45 2.93 -8.98 3.41
N ILE A 46 2.25 -9.11 2.27
CA ILE A 46 0.80 -8.93 2.14
C ILE A 46 0.17 -10.15 1.49
N ARG A 47 -1.11 -10.40 1.80
CA ARG A 47 -1.85 -11.53 1.22
C ARG A 47 -2.24 -11.27 -0.23
N ASP A 48 -2.89 -10.14 -0.47
CA ASP A 48 -3.33 -9.76 -1.81
C ASP A 48 -3.61 -8.26 -1.92
N TYR A 49 -3.77 -7.76 -3.15
CA TYR A 49 -4.26 -6.43 -3.45
C TYR A 49 -5.14 -6.45 -4.71
N SER A 50 -6.05 -5.49 -4.82
CA SER A 50 -6.90 -5.30 -5.99
C SER A 50 -6.97 -3.82 -6.37
N GLN A 51 -7.16 -3.55 -7.66
CA GLN A 51 -7.35 -2.21 -8.19
C GLN A 51 -8.83 -2.06 -8.56
N THR A 52 -9.50 -1.06 -7.97
CA THR A 52 -10.86 -0.64 -8.34
C THR A 52 -10.82 0.69 -9.07
#